data_AF-A0A7X3VWK5-F1
#
_entry.id   AF-A0A7X3VWK5-F1
#
_cell.length_a   1.000
_cell.length_b   1.000
_cell.length_c   1.000
_cell.angle_alpha   90.00
_cell.angle_beta   90.00
_cell.angle_gamma   90.00
#
_symmetry.space_group_name_H-M   'P 1'
#
loop_
_entity.id
_entity.type
_entity.pdbx_description
1 polymer ?
#
loop_
_entity_poly.entity_id
_entity_poly.type
_entity_poly.pdbx_seq_one_letter_code
_entity_poly.pdbx_strand_id
1 'polypeptide(L)'
;MRTWQYILRASLVYKWPLIAHAILNISISVTLPTLIALTQRSVFDSLTGHATAWFGIWELIGILVAFGVVATLQHTGSVVSYYYGAFNVRALLQRNIFAYIMSLPGYRALPHSSGEAVNRFRDDVQLIHDYLEDISNLLANGLLAVVGVVIMARISASLTFTVFVPLALIIVVAFYVRGVISRAR
;
A
#
# COMPACT_ATOMS: atom_id res chain seq x y z
N MET A 1 0.28 -27.03 -8.41
CA MET A 1 -0.25 -25.90 -7.59
C MET A 1 -0.28 -24.66 -8.47
N ARG A 2 -1.28 -23.79 -8.35
CA ARG A 2 -1.32 -22.53 -9.14
C ARG A 2 -0.31 -21.53 -8.57
N THR A 3 0.26 -20.67 -9.41
CA THR A 3 1.32 -19.70 -9.03
C THR A 3 0.93 -18.84 -7.83
N TRP A 4 -0.31 -18.34 -7.79
CA TRP A 4 -0.81 -17.53 -6.66
C TRP A 4 -0.85 -18.30 -5.33
N GLN A 5 -1.09 -19.62 -5.35
CA GLN A 5 -1.09 -20.45 -4.14
C GLN A 5 0.31 -20.62 -3.59
N TYR A 6 1.31 -20.66 -4.47
CA TYR A 6 2.70 -20.73 -4.08
C TYR A 6 3.15 -19.40 -3.46
N ILE A 7 2.84 -18.27 -4.09
CA ILE A 7 3.14 -16.93 -3.56
C ILE A 7 2.53 -16.74 -2.17
N LEU A 8 1.26 -17.11 -2.00
CA LEU A 8 0.60 -17.05 -0.69
C LEU A 8 1.25 -17.99 0.34
N ARG A 9 1.65 -19.20 -0.04
CA ARG A 9 2.32 -20.10 0.92
C ARG A 9 3.72 -19.62 1.29
N ALA A 10 4.46 -19.07 0.34
CA ALA A 10 5.77 -18.47 0.59
C ALA A 10 5.63 -17.28 1.54
N SER A 11 4.60 -16.45 1.38
CA SER A 11 4.35 -15.30 2.25
C SER A 11 3.84 -15.70 3.64
N LEU A 12 3.15 -16.84 3.77
CA LEU A 12 2.68 -17.36 5.06
C LEU A 12 3.82 -17.71 6.03
N VAL A 13 5.03 -17.97 5.53
CA VAL A 13 6.25 -18.14 6.37
C VAL A 13 6.59 -16.85 7.12
N TYR A 14 6.27 -15.71 6.51
CA TYR A 14 6.45 -14.36 7.04
C TYR A 14 5.11 -13.71 7.44
N LYS A 15 4.11 -14.52 7.82
CA LYS A 15 2.75 -14.03 8.08
C LYS A 15 2.67 -12.96 9.16
N TRP A 16 3.45 -13.09 10.24
CA TRP A 16 3.33 -12.16 11.37
C TRP A 16 3.82 -10.76 11.04
N PRO A 17 5.02 -10.58 10.47
CA PRO A 17 5.43 -9.22 10.12
C PRO A 17 4.72 -8.72 8.86
N LEU A 18 4.24 -9.60 7.97
CA LEU A 18 3.33 -9.21 6.87
C LEU A 18 2.02 -8.61 7.42
N ILE A 19 1.38 -9.26 8.40
CA ILE A 19 0.17 -8.75 9.04
C ILE A 19 0.46 -7.45 9.78
N ALA A 20 1.58 -7.38 10.52
CA ALA A 20 1.98 -6.17 11.23
C ALA A 20 2.20 -5.00 10.25
N HIS A 21 2.86 -5.26 9.12
CA HIS A 21 3.06 -4.29 8.05
C HIS A 21 1.73 -3.85 7.43
N ALA A 22 0.83 -4.79 7.15
CA ALA A 22 -0.50 -4.48 6.61
C ALA A 22 -1.33 -3.61 7.57
N ILE A 23 -1.30 -3.90 8.88
CA ILE A 23 -1.96 -3.08 9.90
C ILE A 23 -1.35 -1.67 9.94
N LEU A 24 -0.02 -1.59 9.92
CA LEU A 24 0.69 -0.31 9.90
C LEU A 24 0.33 0.51 8.66
N ASN A 25 0.25 -0.15 7.50
CA ASN A 25 -0.13 0.45 6.23
C ASN A 25 -1.57 1.00 6.28
N ILE A 26 -2.54 0.20 6.77
CA ILE A 26 -3.92 0.67 6.96
C ILE A 26 -3.97 1.87 7.91
N SER A 27 -3.19 1.85 8.99
CA SER A 27 -3.14 2.97 9.94
C SER A 27 -2.61 4.25 9.28
N ILE A 28 -1.53 4.14 8.50
CA ILE A 28 -0.91 5.26 7.77
C ILE A 28 -1.84 5.81 6.69
N SER A 29 -2.53 4.94 5.96
CA SER A 29 -3.34 5.34 4.81
C SER A 29 -4.73 5.80 5.24
N VAL A 30 -5.35 5.18 6.24
CA VAL A 30 -6.76 5.43 6.60
C VAL A 30 -6.87 6.22 7.90
N THR A 31 -6.36 5.65 9.00
CA THR A 31 -6.64 6.17 10.34
C THR A 31 -6.02 7.54 10.56
N LEU A 32 -4.71 7.67 10.32
CA LEU A 32 -3.99 8.90 10.63
C LEU A 32 -4.43 10.09 9.76
N PRO A 33 -4.58 9.96 8.43
CA PRO A 33 -5.02 11.06 7.59
C PRO A 33 -6.46 11.49 7.91
N THR A 34 -7.34 10.54 8.23
CA THR A 34 -8.72 10.85 8.63
C THR A 34 -8.75 11.62 9.95
N LEU A 35 -7.96 11.21 10.95
CA LEU A 35 -7.86 11.92 12.23
C LEU A 35 -7.30 13.34 12.03
N ILE A 36 -6.24 13.50 11.23
CA ILE A 36 -5.67 14.81 10.90
C ILE A 36 -6.73 15.70 10.24
N ALA A 37 -7.46 15.19 9.24
CA ALA A 37 -8.48 15.94 8.53
C ALA A 37 -9.64 16.39 9.45
N LEU A 38 -10.09 15.52 10.36
CA LEU A 38 -11.13 15.85 11.33
C LEU A 38 -10.63 16.87 12.37
N THR A 39 -9.39 16.76 12.84
CA THR A 39 -8.80 17.76 13.74
C THR A 39 -8.64 19.11 13.04
N GLN A 40 -8.23 19.14 11.78
CA GLN A 40 -8.16 20.37 10.98
C GLN A 40 -9.55 21.02 10.86
N ARG A 41 -10.59 20.23 10.58
CA ARG A 41 -11.97 20.72 10.57
C ARG A 41 -12.34 21.38 11.91
N SER A 42 -12.04 20.73 13.04
CA SER A 42 -12.31 21.31 14.36
C SER A 42 -11.57 22.63 14.59
N VAL A 43 -10.34 22.78 14.11
CA VAL A 43 -9.60 24.05 14.17
C VAL A 43 -10.33 25.15 13.41
N PHE A 44 -10.79 24.88 12.19
CA PHE A 44 -11.54 25.85 11.38
C PHE A 44 -12.90 26.20 12.01
N ASP A 45 -13.61 25.22 12.56
CA ASP A 45 -14.88 25.42 13.24
C ASP A 45 -14.70 26.31 14.49
N SER A 46 -13.60 26.13 15.25
CA SER A 46 -13.24 27.00 16.38
C SER A 46 -12.95 28.44 15.97
N LEU A 47 -12.27 28.66 14.84
CA LEU A 47 -11.91 30.00 14.35
C LEU A 47 -13.13 30.81 13.86
N THR A 48 -14.18 30.14 13.37
CA THR A 48 -15.39 30.79 12.84
C THR A 48 -16.45 31.05 13.91
N GLY A 49 -16.17 30.76 15.18
CA GLY A 49 -17.10 30.98 16.30
C GLY A 49 -18.24 29.96 16.41
N HIS A 50 -18.23 28.89 15.60
CA HIS A 50 -19.21 27.79 15.66
C HIS A 50 -18.85 26.74 16.73
N ALA A 51 -18.09 27.11 17.76
CA ALA A 51 -17.39 26.17 18.63
C ALA A 51 -18.32 25.50 19.66
N THR A 52 -18.67 24.23 19.40
CA THR A 52 -18.94 23.22 20.44
C THR A 52 -17.74 22.26 20.55
N ALA A 53 -16.51 22.79 20.52
CA ALA A 53 -15.31 21.96 20.62
C ALA A 53 -15.01 21.66 22.10
N TRP A 54 -14.76 20.39 22.42
CA TRP A 54 -14.32 19.98 23.77
C TRP A 54 -12.90 20.45 24.09
N PHE A 55 -12.12 20.80 23.06
CA PHE A 55 -10.72 21.20 23.15
C PHE A 55 -10.54 22.66 22.66
N GLY A 56 -9.61 23.37 23.28
CA GLY A 56 -9.18 24.70 22.86
C GLY A 56 -8.30 24.67 21.61
N ILE A 57 -8.17 25.81 20.92
CA ILE A 57 -7.40 25.89 19.65
C ILE A 57 -5.94 25.47 19.81
N TRP A 58 -5.29 25.85 20.92
CA TRP A 58 -3.90 25.47 21.19
C TRP A 58 -3.74 23.97 21.45
N GLU A 59 -4.74 23.33 22.05
CA GLU A 59 -4.77 21.88 22.26
C GLU A 59 -4.91 21.15 20.92
N LEU A 60 -5.80 21.62 20.04
CA LEU A 60 -5.96 21.09 18.69
C LEU A 60 -4.67 21.23 17.85
N ILE A 61 -3.97 22.37 17.96
CA ILE A 61 -2.66 22.56 17.32
C ILE A 61 -1.64 21.57 17.90
N GLY A 62 -1.60 21.39 19.22
CA GLY A 62 -0.76 20.40 19.88
C GLY A 62 -1.02 18.97 19.39
N ILE A 63 -2.29 18.60 19.22
CA ILE A 63 -2.70 17.30 18.66
C ILE A 63 -2.23 17.16 17.21
N LEU A 64 -2.33 18.21 16.38
CA LEU A 64 -1.82 18.17 14.99
C LEU A 64 -0.30 17.96 14.94
N VAL A 65 0.45 18.64 15.80
CA VAL A 65 1.91 18.44 15.91
C VAL A 65 2.20 17.00 16.36
N ALA A 66 1.47 16.48 17.34
CA ALA A 66 1.61 15.10 17.80
C ALA A 66 1.34 14.10 16.66
N PHE A 67 0.30 14.33 15.84
CA PHE A 67 0.06 13.50 14.65
C PHE A 67 1.19 13.58 13.62
N GLY A 68 1.84 14.74 13.45
CA GLY A 68 3.02 14.86 12.58
C GLY A 68 4.20 14.00 13.07
N VAL A 69 4.44 13.95 14.38
CA VAL A 69 5.46 13.08 14.98
C VAL A 69 5.08 11.61 14.78
N VAL A 70 3.83 11.24 15.06
CA VAL A 70 3.33 9.87 14.85
C VAL A 70 3.44 9.46 13.38
N ALA A 71 3.08 10.34 12.44
CA ALA A 71 3.22 10.09 11.01
C ALA A 71 4.67 9.77 10.62
N THR A 72 5.62 10.55 11.15
CA THR A 72 7.04 10.38 10.87
C THR A 72 7.55 9.05 11.42
N LEU A 73 7.17 8.69 12.64
CA LEU A 73 7.52 7.41 13.26
C LEU A 73 6.90 6.23 12.52
N GLN A 74 5.62 6.32 12.15
CA GLN A 74 4.94 5.28 11.38
C GLN A 74 5.57 5.10 9.99
N HIS A 75 5.90 6.19 9.30
CA HIS A 75 6.54 6.13 7.99
C HIS A 75 7.91 5.45 8.09
N THR A 76 8.72 5.84 9.07
CA THR A 76 10.02 5.22 9.33
C THR A 76 9.87 3.73 9.66
N GLY A 77 8.91 3.38 10.53
CA GLY A 77 8.60 1.98 10.87
C GLY A 77 8.13 1.17 9.65
N SER A 78 7.37 1.79 8.74
CA SER A 78 6.91 1.15 7.51
C SER A 78 8.07 0.81 6.58
N VAL A 79 9.00 1.75 6.40
CA VAL A 79 10.23 1.54 5.61
C VAL A 79 11.06 0.38 6.19
N VAL A 80 11.28 0.36 7.50
CA VAL A 80 12.04 -0.72 8.15
C VAL A 80 11.32 -2.07 7.97
N SER A 81 10.01 -2.10 8.19
CA SER A 81 9.19 -3.31 8.04
C SER A 81 9.19 -3.83 6.61
N TYR A 82 9.13 -2.94 5.62
CA TYR A 82 9.18 -3.28 4.19
C TYR A 82 10.49 -3.98 3.85
N TYR A 83 11.63 -3.37 4.19
CA TYR A 83 12.93 -3.95 3.87
C TYR A 83 13.17 -5.25 4.63
N TYR A 84 12.74 -5.33 5.89
CA TYR A 84 12.81 -6.56 6.65
C TYR A 84 12.02 -7.70 5.96
N GLY A 85 10.85 -7.42 5.40
CA GLY A 85 10.07 -8.38 4.60
C GLY A 85 10.78 -8.79 3.32
N ALA A 86 11.22 -7.80 2.54
CA ALA A 86 11.89 -8.01 1.27
C ALA A 86 13.13 -8.90 1.43
N PHE A 87 13.99 -8.62 2.41
CA PHE A 87 15.20 -9.41 2.64
C PHE A 87 14.89 -10.85 3.06
N ASN A 88 13.91 -11.08 3.93
CA ASN A 88 13.57 -12.42 4.39
C ASN A 88 12.97 -13.28 3.27
N VAL A 89 12.01 -12.74 2.52
CA VAL A 89 11.39 -13.43 1.37
C VAL A 89 12.46 -13.73 0.33
N ARG A 90 13.33 -12.76 0.04
CA ARG A 90 14.42 -12.93 -0.92
C ARG A 90 15.40 -14.00 -0.49
N ALA A 91 15.89 -13.97 0.74
CA ALA A 91 16.83 -14.96 1.24
C ALA A 91 16.24 -16.37 1.22
N LEU A 92 14.96 -16.53 1.59
CA LEU A 92 14.29 -17.82 1.59
C LEU A 92 14.17 -18.40 0.17
N LEU A 93 13.69 -17.60 -0.77
CA LEU A 93 13.51 -18.02 -2.16
C LEU A 93 14.85 -18.30 -2.83
N GLN A 94 15.86 -17.45 -2.63
CA GLN A 94 17.20 -17.67 -3.14
C GLN A 94 17.83 -18.94 -2.57
N ARG A 95 17.68 -19.20 -1.26
CA ARG A 95 18.15 -20.44 -0.63
C ARG A 95 17.48 -21.67 -1.26
N ASN A 96 16.17 -21.62 -1.49
CA ASN A 96 15.41 -22.73 -2.07
C ASN A 96 15.79 -22.99 -3.53
N ILE A 97 15.93 -21.94 -4.34
CA ILE A 97 16.38 -22.05 -5.73
C ILE A 97 17.80 -22.62 -5.80
N PHE A 98 18.71 -22.12 -4.96
CA PHE A 98 20.08 -22.59 -4.91
C PHE A 98 20.17 -24.06 -4.47
N ALA A 99 19.42 -24.46 -3.44
CA ALA A 99 19.34 -25.85 -2.99
C ALA A 99 18.80 -26.77 -4.10
N TYR A 100 17.80 -26.31 -4.86
CA TYR A 100 17.29 -27.04 -6.02
C TYR A 100 18.37 -27.22 -7.08
N ILE A 101 19.10 -26.16 -7.45
CA ILE A 101 20.19 -26.24 -8.44
C ILE A 101 21.25 -27.25 -8.00
N MET A 102 21.64 -27.24 -6.73
CA MET A 102 22.62 -28.19 -6.18
C MET A 102 22.12 -29.64 -6.11
N SER A 103 20.80 -29.86 -6.10
CA SER A 103 20.21 -31.20 -6.14
C SER A 103 20.12 -31.80 -7.54
N LEU A 104 20.35 -30.99 -8.59
CA LEU A 104 20.32 -31.48 -9.96
C LEU A 104 21.58 -32.31 -10.26
N PRO A 105 21.46 -33.43 -11.01
CA PRO A 105 22.63 -34.14 -11.50
C PRO A 105 23.52 -33.23 -12.34
N GLY A 106 24.85 -33.28 -12.16
CA GLY A 106 25.78 -32.34 -12.80
C GLY A 106 25.78 -32.31 -14.34
N TYR A 107 25.16 -33.30 -14.99
CA TYR A 107 24.97 -33.34 -16.44
C TYR A 107 23.66 -32.66 -16.91
N ARG A 108 22.76 -32.31 -15.98
CA ARG A 108 21.46 -31.72 -16.30
C ARG A 108 21.58 -30.20 -16.27
N ALA A 109 21.76 -29.62 -17.45
CA ALA A 109 21.69 -28.17 -17.61
C ALA A 109 20.32 -27.63 -17.18
N LEU A 110 20.31 -26.38 -16.70
CA LEU A 110 19.07 -25.64 -16.49
C LEU A 110 18.35 -25.48 -17.86
N PRO A 111 17.01 -25.48 -17.88
CA PRO A 111 16.24 -25.37 -19.12
C PRO A 111 16.41 -24.03 -19.85
N HIS A 112 17.02 -23.04 -19.20
CA HIS A 112 17.25 -21.69 -19.69
C HIS A 112 18.74 -21.34 -19.67
N SER A 113 19.12 -20.27 -20.37
CA SER A 113 20.49 -19.78 -20.35
C SER A 113 20.95 -19.41 -18.93
N SER A 114 22.25 -19.45 -18.67
CA SER A 114 22.83 -19.04 -17.38
C SER A 114 22.49 -17.58 -17.04
N GLY A 115 22.45 -16.69 -18.05
CA GLY A 115 22.04 -15.29 -17.88
C GLY A 115 20.58 -15.15 -17.44
N GLU A 116 19.66 -15.87 -18.09
CA GLU A 116 18.23 -15.87 -17.71
C GLU A 116 18.03 -16.44 -16.30
N ALA A 117 18.74 -17.51 -15.95
CA ALA A 117 18.69 -18.09 -14.60
C ALA A 117 19.17 -17.10 -13.52
N VAL A 118 20.26 -16.36 -13.77
CA VAL A 118 20.76 -15.32 -12.85
C VAL A 118 19.75 -14.17 -12.73
N ASN A 119 19.13 -13.78 -13.85
CA ASN A 119 18.13 -12.72 -13.84
C ASN A 119 16.92 -13.09 -12.98
N ARG A 120 16.36 -14.29 -13.18
CA ARG A 120 15.25 -14.79 -12.34
C ARG A 120 15.63 -14.94 -10.87
N PHE A 121 16.86 -15.36 -10.59
CA PHE A 121 17.35 -15.51 -9.21
C PHE A 121 17.44 -14.17 -8.45
N ARG A 122 17.63 -13.06 -9.16
CA ARG A 122 17.74 -11.72 -8.57
C ARG A 122 16.43 -10.95 -8.61
N ASP A 123 15.79 -10.89 -9.77
CA ASP A 123 14.71 -9.96 -10.07
C ASP A 123 13.34 -10.55 -9.73
N ASP A 124 13.04 -11.77 -10.20
CA ASP A 124 11.73 -12.40 -9.98
C ASP A 124 11.46 -12.66 -8.49
N VAL A 125 12.52 -12.89 -7.72
CA VAL A 125 12.44 -13.12 -6.28
C VAL A 125 11.96 -11.87 -5.54
N GLN A 126 12.44 -10.68 -5.93
CA GLN A 126 12.00 -9.41 -5.34
C GLN A 126 10.55 -9.11 -5.72
N LEU A 127 10.19 -9.41 -6.98
CA LEU A 127 8.85 -9.16 -7.53
C LEU A 127 7.74 -9.86 -6.73
N ILE A 128 8.04 -11.01 -6.12
CA ILE A 128 7.08 -11.73 -5.26
C ILE A 128 6.73 -10.93 -3.99
N HIS A 129 7.73 -10.29 -3.37
CA HIS A 129 7.50 -9.45 -2.20
C HIS A 129 6.75 -8.18 -2.58
N ASP A 130 7.20 -7.51 -3.64
CA ASP A 130 6.64 -6.24 -4.10
C ASP A 130 5.16 -6.42 -4.48
N TYR A 131 4.80 -7.53 -5.14
CA TYR A 131 3.41 -7.82 -5.47
C TYR A 131 2.49 -7.97 -4.24
N LEU A 132 3.00 -8.50 -3.13
CA LEU A 132 2.23 -8.61 -1.88
C LEU A 132 2.05 -7.24 -1.23
N GLU A 133 3.07 -6.40 -1.32
CA GLU A 133 3.03 -5.02 -0.86
C GLU A 133 2.01 -4.20 -1.68
N ASP A 134 2.05 -4.32 -3.01
CA ASP A 134 1.11 -3.67 -3.92
C ASP A 134 -0.34 -4.05 -3.61
N ILE A 135 -0.61 -5.32 -3.32
CA ILE A 135 -1.95 -5.77 -2.89
C ILE A 135 -2.34 -5.11 -1.56
N SER A 136 -1.42 -5.06 -0.59
CA SER A 136 -1.68 -4.41 0.70
C SER A 136 -1.98 -2.92 0.52
N ASN A 137 -1.20 -2.22 -0.30
CA ASN A 137 -1.40 -0.82 -0.65
C ASN A 137 -2.73 -0.59 -1.35
N LEU A 138 -3.08 -1.45 -2.31
CA LEU A 138 -4.34 -1.38 -3.03
C LEU A 138 -5.53 -1.50 -2.06
N LEU A 139 -5.45 -2.43 -1.10
CA LEU A 139 -6.49 -2.61 -0.09
C LEU A 139 -6.58 -1.41 0.86
N ALA A 140 -5.45 -0.92 1.38
CA ALA A 140 -5.43 0.21 2.30
C ALA A 140 -5.92 1.51 1.65
N ASN A 141 -5.46 1.80 0.42
CA ASN A 141 -5.91 2.97 -0.34
C ASN A 141 -7.38 2.83 -0.79
N GLY A 142 -7.82 1.61 -1.14
CA GLY A 142 -9.22 1.32 -1.42
C GLY A 142 -10.11 1.59 -0.21
N LEU A 143 -9.68 1.17 0.99
CA LEU A 143 -10.37 1.47 2.24
C LEU A 143 -10.40 2.98 2.53
N LEU A 144 -9.29 3.70 2.36
CA LEU A 144 -9.26 5.16 2.50
C LEU A 144 -10.25 5.83 1.55
N ALA A 145 -10.27 5.41 0.28
CA ALA A 145 -11.19 5.98 -0.71
C ALA A 145 -12.65 5.79 -0.31
N VAL A 146 -13.02 4.59 0.16
CA VAL A 146 -14.38 4.31 0.65
C VAL A 146 -14.71 5.16 1.87
N VAL A 147 -13.83 5.21 2.87
CA VAL A 147 -14.02 6.01 4.09
C VAL A 147 -14.17 7.49 3.74
N GLY A 148 -13.30 8.01 2.86
CA GLY A 148 -13.35 9.39 2.39
C GLY A 148 -14.66 9.73 1.68
N VAL A 149 -15.11 8.89 0.74
CA VAL A 149 -16.40 9.05 0.05
C VAL A 149 -17.56 9.08 1.05
N VAL A 150 -17.56 8.17 2.02
CA VAL A 150 -18.60 8.11 3.05
C VAL A 150 -18.61 9.40 3.87
N ILE A 151 -17.45 9.88 4.34
CA ILE A 151 -17.35 11.13 5.10
C ILE A 151 -17.82 12.32 4.26
N MET A 152 -17.37 12.43 3.01
CA MET A 152 -17.79 13.53 2.11
C MET A 152 -19.30 13.51 1.87
N ALA A 153 -19.89 12.34 1.57
CA ALA A 153 -21.31 12.20 1.32
C ALA A 153 -22.16 12.54 2.57
N ARG A 154 -21.63 12.24 3.77
CA ARG A 154 -22.24 12.62 5.04
C ARG A 154 -22.19 14.13 5.31
N ILE A 155 -21.15 14.82 4.83
CA ILE A 155 -21.03 16.28 4.95
C ILE A 155 -21.96 16.98 3.95
N SER A 156 -21.87 16.60 2.66
CA SER A 156 -22.75 17.13 1.61
C SER A 156 -22.74 16.22 0.38
N ALA A 157 -23.86 15.54 0.15
CA ALA A 157 -24.03 14.68 -1.02
C ALA A 157 -23.92 15.44 -2.35
N SER A 158 -24.43 16.67 -2.41
CA SER A 158 -24.41 17.51 -3.62
C SER A 158 -22.97 17.92 -4.00
N LEU A 159 -22.18 18.39 -3.03
CA LEU A 159 -20.77 18.73 -3.27
C LEU A 159 -19.96 17.49 -3.65
N THR A 160 -20.21 16.37 -2.98
CA THR A 160 -19.55 15.10 -3.31
C THR A 160 -19.83 14.73 -4.76
N PHE A 161 -21.09 14.71 -5.20
CA PHE A 161 -21.42 14.37 -6.59
C PHE A 161 -20.74 15.31 -7.59
N THR A 162 -20.76 16.61 -7.30
CA THR A 162 -20.13 17.63 -8.16
C THR A 162 -18.63 17.40 -8.35
N VAL A 163 -17.91 16.98 -7.30
CA VAL A 163 -16.47 16.68 -7.37
C VAL A 163 -16.19 15.34 -8.06
N PHE A 164 -17.06 14.35 -7.89
CA PHE A 164 -16.87 13.01 -8.46
C PHE A 164 -17.18 12.94 -9.96
N VAL A 165 -18.05 13.81 -10.49
CA VAL A 165 -18.35 13.88 -11.93
C VAL A 165 -17.10 14.11 -12.80
N PRO A 166 -16.28 15.16 -12.59
CA PRO A 166 -15.08 15.37 -13.39
C PRO A 166 -14.04 14.27 -13.17
N LEU A 167 -13.96 13.70 -11.97
CA LEU A 167 -13.07 12.56 -11.69
C LEU A 167 -13.45 11.33 -12.52
N ALA A 168 -14.74 10.98 -12.55
CA ALA A 168 -15.25 9.86 -13.33
C ALA A 168 -15.03 10.08 -14.83
N LEU A 169 -15.19 11.32 -15.32
CA LEU A 169 -14.91 11.68 -16.71
C LEU A 169 -13.44 11.43 -17.07
N ILE A 170 -12.50 11.88 -16.22
CA ILE A 170 -11.07 11.64 -16.43
C ILE A 170 -10.77 10.14 -16.53
N ILE A 171 -11.37 9.33 -15.66
CA ILE A 171 -11.19 7.87 -15.66
C ILE A 171 -11.68 7.27 -16.97
N VAL A 172 -12.90 7.62 -17.41
CA VAL A 172 -13.48 7.12 -18.67
C VAL A 172 -12.60 7.48 -19.87
N VAL A 173 -12.14 8.74 -19.94
CA VAL A 173 -11.25 9.21 -21.02
C VAL A 173 -9.92 8.46 -20.99
N ALA A 174 -9.32 8.26 -19.82
CA ALA A 174 -8.06 7.52 -19.68
C ALA A 174 -8.20 6.07 -20.15
N PHE A 175 -9.30 5.38 -19.80
CA PHE A 175 -9.57 4.02 -20.26
C PHE A 175 -9.78 3.96 -21.78
N TYR A 176 -10.50 4.93 -22.33
CA TYR A 176 -10.70 5.03 -23.77
C TYR A 176 -9.37 5.20 -24.52
N VAL A 177 -8.55 6.17 -24.10
CA VAL A 177 -7.24 6.44 -24.70
C VAL A 177 -6.33 5.23 -24.61
N ARG A 178 -6.29 4.54 -23.46
CA ARG A 178 -5.49 3.32 -23.28
C ARG A 178 -5.88 2.24 -24.28
N GLY A 179 -7.17 2.05 -24.54
CA GLY A 179 -7.66 1.08 -25.52
C GLY A 179 -7.35 1.47 -26.98
N VAL A 180 -7.22 2.76 -27.28
CA VAL A 180 -6.75 3.22 -28.59
C VAL A 180 -5.25 2.93 -28.75
N ILE A 181 -4.44 3.29 -27.76
CA ILE A 181 -2.98 3.08 -27.79
C ILE A 181 -2.65 1.59 -27.91
N SER A 182 -3.35 0.71 -27.17
CA SER A 182 -3.09 -0.74 -27.22
C SER A 182 -3.45 -1.38 -28.57
N ARG A 183 -4.27 -0.73 -29.39
CA ARG A 183 -4.62 -1.19 -30.74
C ARG A 183 -3.69 -0.65 -31.82
N ALA A 184 -2.95 0.41 -31.52
CA ALA A 184 -1.99 1.03 -32.44
C ALA A 184 -0.58 0.42 -32.35
N ARG A 185 -0.35 -0.51 -31.41
CA ARG A 185 0.92 -1.22 -31.17
C ARG A 185 0.75 -2.68 -31.51
#